data_AF-A0A9N9NKS4-F1
#
_entry.id   AF-A0A9N9NKS4-F1
#
_cell.length_a   1.000
_cell.length_b   1.000
_cell.length_c   1.000
_cell.angle_alpha   90.00
_cell.angle_beta   90.00
_cell.angle_gamma   90.00
#
_symmetry.space_group_name_H-M   'P 1'
#
loop_
_entity.id
_entity.type
_entity.pdbx_description
1 polymer ?
#
loop_
_entity_poly.entity_id
_entity_poly.type
_entity_poly.pdbx_seq_one_letter_code
_entity_poly.pdbx_strand_id
1 'polypeptide(L)'
;KQNPNDTTCIEPQLYFRIIHQDLNITRINVDLPSDMQSLVCEMWGTKNKYFGSVMKPPYFLVSYVNVTKRIGMDNDYEYYRAGLLMDWDGNFRDFIQMTPVQDFPSSGLIIHNVNPENGFLWLYSASRNNTLGWTKYSTVHENGTITKLSNGTFSTTASSAFPFAMVDGGYGLAYTINKTNETQLNKNNISNALYANWEAYVTFLRPDVKEFMKPFLLYETTEQLSKLLIYSCNTPYDADGYKCLLRLEMIFGNSTQILFKQVWFLTSGSVYKIEDVPLENPNYEVNDISTLFYGGFLMTIYNKKGTDNSSVTGFIYDSAGNPNGAWDIPDNVRVSDVYKILPNNTLWGVST
;
A
#
# COMPACT_ATOMS: atom_id res chain seq x y z
N LYS A 1 -35.17 3.89 0.01
CA LYS A 1 -36.09 2.73 -0.04
C LYS A 1 -35.44 1.66 -0.89
N GLN A 2 -34.75 0.70 -0.28
CA GLN A 2 -34.14 -0.44 -0.95
C GLN A 2 -35.23 -1.50 -1.24
N ASN A 3 -35.05 -2.25 -2.33
CA ASN A 3 -35.92 -3.34 -2.72
C ASN A 3 -35.62 -4.55 -1.80
N PRO A 4 -36.59 -5.21 -1.15
CA PRO A 4 -36.35 -6.23 -0.12
C PRO A 4 -35.68 -7.54 -0.57
N ASN A 5 -35.32 -7.66 -1.84
CA ASN A 5 -34.88 -8.91 -2.47
C ASN A 5 -33.41 -8.92 -2.92
N ASP A 6 -32.60 -7.92 -2.57
CA ASP A 6 -31.15 -7.94 -2.88
C ASP A 6 -30.36 -8.50 -1.68
N THR A 7 -30.26 -9.82 -1.60
CA THR A 7 -29.65 -10.59 -0.51
C THR A 7 -28.11 -10.55 -0.47
N THR A 8 -27.47 -9.68 -1.27
CA THR A 8 -26.01 -9.67 -1.45
C THR A 8 -25.28 -8.56 -0.69
N CYS A 9 -26.00 -7.62 -0.09
CA CYS A 9 -25.44 -6.56 0.75
C CYS A 9 -25.82 -6.81 2.21
N ILE A 10 -24.91 -7.38 3.00
CA ILE A 10 -25.05 -7.49 4.44
C ILE A 10 -24.63 -6.16 5.06
N GLU A 11 -25.47 -5.60 5.93
CA GLU A 11 -25.15 -4.45 6.78
C GLU A 11 -23.92 -4.80 7.65
N PRO A 12 -22.72 -4.25 7.40
CA PRO A 12 -21.59 -4.57 8.23
C PRO A 12 -21.69 -3.74 9.49
N GLN A 13 -21.84 -4.46 10.59
CA GLN A 13 -21.46 -3.95 11.88
C GLN A 13 -19.94 -3.93 11.94
N LEU A 14 -19.34 -2.75 11.86
CA LEU A 14 -17.91 -2.58 12.05
C LEU A 14 -17.60 -2.64 13.55
N TYR A 15 -16.81 -3.63 13.96
CA TYR A 15 -16.38 -3.82 15.34
C TYR A 15 -14.92 -3.46 15.50
N PHE A 16 -14.62 -2.41 16.27
CA PHE A 16 -13.25 -1.98 16.50
C PHE A 16 -12.80 -2.33 17.92
N ARG A 17 -11.53 -2.72 18.06
CA ARG A 17 -10.91 -3.12 19.33
C ARG A 17 -9.49 -2.54 19.41
N ILE A 18 -9.11 -2.02 20.56
CA ILE A 18 -7.73 -1.65 20.91
C ILE A 18 -7.19 -2.75 21.81
N ILE A 19 -6.06 -3.34 21.43
CA ILE A 19 -5.33 -4.32 22.25
C ILE A 19 -4.13 -3.58 22.86
N HIS A 20 -4.13 -3.44 24.18
CA HIS A 20 -3.06 -2.77 24.92
C HIS A 20 -1.88 -3.71 25.15
N GLN A 21 -0.72 -3.15 25.53
CA GLN A 21 0.51 -3.92 25.77
C GLN A 21 0.36 -4.94 26.91
N ASP A 22 -0.52 -4.65 27.88
CA ASP A 22 -0.89 -5.55 28.97
C ASP A 22 -1.94 -6.61 28.56
N LEU A 23 -2.24 -6.70 27.26
CA LEU A 23 -3.24 -7.57 26.65
C LEU A 23 -4.69 -7.24 26.99
N ASN A 24 -4.96 -6.11 27.65
CA ASN A 24 -6.33 -5.64 27.84
C ASN A 24 -6.95 -5.20 26.51
N ILE A 25 -8.25 -5.48 26.34
CA ILE A 25 -8.99 -5.18 25.12
C ILE A 25 -10.04 -4.10 25.42
N THR A 26 -9.90 -2.93 24.79
CA THR A 26 -10.94 -1.89 24.79
C THR A 26 -11.78 -2.03 23.53
N ARG A 27 -13.11 -2.10 23.66
CA ARG A 27 -14.04 -2.12 22.53
C ARG A 27 -14.44 -0.69 22.18
N ILE A 28 -14.42 -0.38 20.89
CA ILE A 28 -14.93 0.89 20.37
C ILE A 28 -16.26 0.57 19.68
N ASN A 29 -17.34 1.12 20.22
CA ASN A 29 -18.66 1.05 19.60
C ASN A 29 -18.77 2.20 18.62
N VAL A 30 -19.12 1.92 17.37
CA VAL A 30 -19.23 2.96 16.34
C VAL A 30 -20.70 3.24 16.05
N ASP A 31 -21.08 4.48 16.26
CA ASP A 31 -22.41 4.99 15.95
C ASP A 31 -22.39 5.60 14.53
N LEU A 32 -22.61 4.76 13.52
CA LEU A 32 -22.75 5.24 12.14
C LEU A 32 -24.14 5.89 11.93
N PRO A 33 -24.22 7.01 11.20
CA PRO A 33 -25.48 7.59 10.77
C PRO A 33 -26.37 6.56 10.06
N SER A 34 -27.68 6.59 10.30
CA SER A 34 -28.65 5.60 9.79
C SER A 34 -28.68 5.47 8.26
N ASP A 35 -28.29 6.52 7.55
CA ASP A 35 -28.17 6.56 6.09
C ASP A 35 -26.87 5.91 5.57
N MET A 36 -25.87 5.72 6.43
CA MET A 36 -24.62 5.03 6.10
C MET A 36 -24.63 3.54 6.44
N GLN A 37 -25.54 3.09 7.30
CA GLN A 37 -25.60 1.70 7.74
C GLN A 37 -25.86 0.74 6.56
N SER A 38 -26.64 1.14 5.55
CA SER A 38 -27.09 0.27 4.45
C SER A 38 -26.16 0.11 3.22
N LEU A 39 -24.90 0.58 3.26
CA LEU A 39 -24.13 0.89 2.02
C LEU A 39 -22.83 0.11 1.79
N VAL A 40 -22.50 -0.85 2.65
CA VAL A 40 -21.27 -1.60 2.51
C VAL A 40 -21.62 -3.02 2.07
N CYS A 41 -21.48 -3.30 0.78
CA CYS A 41 -21.78 -4.64 0.28
C CYS A 41 -20.54 -5.53 0.31
N GLU A 42 -20.74 -6.77 0.71
CA GLU A 42 -19.70 -7.79 0.61
C GLU A 42 -19.52 -8.20 -0.86
N MET A 43 -18.53 -7.59 -1.53
CA MET A 43 -18.11 -8.07 -2.85
C MET A 43 -17.28 -9.36 -2.69
N TRP A 44 -17.68 -10.41 -3.40
CA TRP A 44 -17.00 -11.70 -3.36
C TRP A 44 -15.64 -11.62 -4.09
N GLY A 45 -14.59 -12.20 -3.49
CA GLY A 45 -13.29 -12.40 -4.15
C GLY A 45 -12.31 -11.22 -4.17
N THR A 46 -12.59 -10.11 -3.49
CA THR A 46 -11.70 -8.93 -3.48
C THR A 46 -10.77 -8.92 -2.27
N LYS A 47 -9.45 -8.90 -2.50
CA LYS A 47 -8.44 -8.56 -1.47
C LYS A 47 -8.52 -7.05 -1.17
N ASN A 48 -8.16 -6.60 0.03
CA ASN A 48 -8.20 -5.18 0.46
C ASN A 48 -9.61 -4.53 0.53
N LYS A 49 -10.62 -5.28 1.00
CA LYS A 49 -11.99 -4.77 1.20
C LYS A 49 -12.00 -3.56 2.13
N TYR A 50 -11.27 -3.66 3.23
CA TYR A 50 -11.11 -2.62 4.22
C TYR A 50 -9.62 -2.37 4.47
N PHE A 51 -9.25 -1.15 4.77
CA PHE A 51 -7.99 -0.88 5.44
C PHE A 51 -8.12 0.35 6.33
N GLY A 52 -7.41 0.33 7.45
CA GLY A 52 -7.33 1.43 8.40
C GLY A 52 -6.08 2.27 8.20
N SER A 53 -6.08 3.45 8.77
CA SER A 53 -4.86 4.20 9.04
C SER A 53 -5.08 5.11 10.24
N VAL A 54 -4.16 5.07 11.20
CA VAL A 54 -4.16 6.00 12.32
C VAL A 54 -3.90 7.40 11.78
N MET A 55 -4.73 8.36 12.16
CA MET A 55 -4.62 9.76 11.75
C MET A 55 -4.00 10.59 12.89
N LYS A 56 -3.90 11.91 12.71
CA LYS A 56 -3.54 12.82 13.79
C LYS A 56 -4.46 12.53 15.00
N PRO A 57 -3.92 12.30 16.21
CA PRO A 57 -4.75 12.00 17.37
C PRO A 57 -5.84 13.06 17.59
N PRO A 58 -7.06 12.66 18.00
CA PRO A 58 -7.48 11.32 18.41
C PRO A 58 -8.17 10.50 17.29
N TYR A 59 -7.80 10.70 16.02
CA TYR A 59 -8.57 10.15 14.91
C TYR A 59 -7.94 8.91 14.25
N PHE A 60 -8.79 8.12 13.60
CA PHE A 60 -8.39 7.09 12.65
C PHE A 60 -9.35 7.07 11.44
N LEU A 61 -8.83 6.68 10.28
CA LEU A 61 -9.58 6.56 9.03
C LEU A 61 -9.74 5.10 8.67
N VAL A 62 -10.95 4.71 8.29
CA VAL A 62 -11.26 3.38 7.76
C VAL A 62 -11.78 3.52 6.35
N SER A 63 -11.08 2.91 5.39
CA SER A 63 -11.49 2.88 4.00
C SER A 63 -12.24 1.60 3.68
N TYR A 64 -13.27 1.71 2.86
CA TYR A 64 -14.13 0.61 2.44
C TYR A 64 -14.68 0.84 1.02
N VAL A 65 -15.17 -0.21 0.37
CA VAL A 65 -15.86 -0.10 -0.92
C VAL A 65 -17.35 0.13 -0.68
N ASN A 66 -17.87 1.24 -1.20
CA ASN A 66 -19.27 1.62 -1.11
C ASN A 66 -19.98 1.30 -2.45
N VAL A 67 -21.18 0.74 -2.37
CA VAL A 67 -22.02 0.39 -3.52
C VAL A 67 -23.25 1.30 -3.54
N THR A 68 -23.40 2.13 -4.57
CA THR A 68 -24.51 3.11 -4.61
C THR A 68 -25.73 2.59 -5.30
N LYS A 69 -25.57 1.82 -6.38
CA LYS A 69 -26.70 1.46 -7.24
C LYS A 69 -26.37 0.28 -8.14
N ARG A 70 -27.30 -0.64 -8.33
CA ARG A 70 -27.23 -1.64 -9.40
C ARG A 70 -27.53 -0.99 -10.75
N ILE A 71 -26.62 -1.11 -11.71
CA ILE A 71 -26.81 -0.70 -13.10
C ILE A 71 -27.02 -1.96 -13.95
N GLY A 72 -28.27 -2.31 -14.27
CA GLY A 72 -28.55 -3.36 -15.26
C GLY A 72 -28.78 -4.75 -14.68
N MET A 73 -28.80 -5.75 -15.58
CA MET A 73 -29.35 -7.08 -15.30
C MET A 73 -28.34 -8.05 -14.67
N ASP A 74 -27.03 -7.90 -14.91
CA ASP A 74 -26.01 -8.86 -14.46
C ASP A 74 -24.97 -8.23 -13.50
N ASN A 75 -25.23 -8.28 -12.19
CA ASN A 75 -24.25 -7.94 -11.12
C ASN A 75 -23.38 -6.69 -11.34
N ASP A 76 -23.87 -5.74 -12.13
CA ASP A 76 -23.16 -4.53 -12.46
C ASP A 76 -23.68 -3.44 -11.53
N TYR A 77 -22.78 -2.85 -10.75
CA TYR A 77 -23.14 -1.82 -9.78
C TYR A 77 -22.19 -0.64 -9.90
N GLU A 78 -22.66 0.52 -9.46
CA GLU A 78 -21.84 1.68 -9.19
C GLU A 78 -21.13 1.47 -7.85
N TYR A 79 -19.82 1.60 -7.90
CA TYR A 79 -18.93 1.45 -6.76
C TYR A 79 -18.01 2.65 -6.64
N TYR A 80 -17.58 2.96 -5.43
CA TYR A 80 -16.40 3.79 -5.19
C TYR A 80 -15.77 3.43 -3.87
N ARG A 81 -14.53 3.86 -3.63
CA ARG A 81 -13.89 3.73 -2.33
C ARG A 81 -14.20 4.95 -1.47
N ALA A 82 -14.70 4.69 -0.28
CA ALA A 82 -15.04 5.67 0.73
C ALA A 82 -14.08 5.57 1.92
N GLY A 83 -13.94 6.65 2.68
CA GLY A 83 -13.22 6.72 3.94
C GLY A 83 -14.13 7.26 5.05
N LEU A 84 -14.17 6.57 6.18
CA LEU A 84 -14.86 6.96 7.41
C LEU A 84 -13.84 7.46 8.42
N LEU A 85 -13.88 8.75 8.73
CA LEU A 85 -13.08 9.33 9.79
C LEU A 85 -13.83 9.22 11.11
N MET A 86 -13.18 8.65 12.10
CA MET A 86 -13.73 8.46 13.45
C MET A 86 -12.69 8.86 14.49
N ASP A 87 -13.14 9.16 15.70
CA ASP A 87 -12.26 9.24 16.86
C ASP A 87 -12.21 7.93 17.65
N TRP A 88 -11.23 7.80 18.54
CA TRP A 88 -11.03 6.62 19.38
C TRP A 88 -12.17 6.34 20.38
N ASP A 89 -13.10 7.29 20.56
CA ASP A 89 -14.32 7.10 21.36
C ASP A 89 -15.46 6.50 20.52
N GLY A 90 -15.28 6.34 19.21
CA GLY A 90 -16.23 5.74 18.29
C GLY A 90 -17.19 6.72 17.63
N ASN A 91 -16.97 8.03 17.79
CA ASN A 91 -17.80 9.03 17.15
C ASN A 91 -17.41 9.20 15.68
N PHE A 92 -18.41 9.17 14.80
CA PHE A 92 -18.25 9.54 13.40
C PHE A 92 -17.94 11.04 13.27
N ARG A 93 -16.98 11.38 12.39
CA ARG A 93 -16.52 12.76 12.19
C ARG A 93 -16.69 13.24 10.76
N ASP A 94 -16.27 12.45 9.78
CA ASP A 94 -16.30 12.86 8.39
C ASP A 94 -16.38 11.67 7.43
N PHE A 95 -16.91 11.94 6.24
CA PHE A 95 -17.01 11.00 5.14
C PHE A 95 -16.27 11.53 3.92
N ILE A 96 -15.38 10.68 3.38
CA ILE A 96 -14.52 11.07 2.28
C ILE A 96 -14.74 10.11 1.11
N GLN A 97 -15.19 10.64 -0.02
CA GLN A 97 -15.13 9.89 -1.28
C GLN A 97 -13.68 9.87 -1.80
N MET A 98 -13.03 8.71 -1.70
CA MET A 98 -11.61 8.54 -2.01
C MET A 98 -11.34 8.28 -3.49
N THR A 99 -12.29 7.69 -4.22
CA THR A 99 -12.21 7.47 -5.67
C THR A 99 -13.46 7.96 -6.42
N PRO A 100 -13.35 8.23 -7.73
CA PRO A 100 -14.51 8.47 -8.57
C PRO A 100 -15.50 7.30 -8.56
N VAL A 101 -16.77 7.58 -8.85
CA VAL A 101 -17.80 6.55 -9.03
C VAL A 101 -17.44 5.70 -10.26
N GLN A 102 -17.63 4.39 -10.12
CA GLN A 102 -17.27 3.33 -11.07
C GLN A 102 -15.78 3.05 -11.24
N ASP A 103 -14.93 3.57 -10.35
CA ASP A 103 -13.54 3.12 -10.23
C ASP A 103 -13.42 2.18 -9.05
N PHE A 104 -13.16 0.90 -9.35
CA PHE A 104 -12.93 -0.14 -8.35
C PHE A 104 -11.43 -0.29 -8.12
N PRO A 105 -10.81 0.39 -7.15
CA PRO A 105 -9.40 0.17 -6.89
C PRO A 105 -9.20 -1.21 -6.26
N SER A 106 -8.45 -2.06 -6.95
CA SER A 106 -8.02 -3.37 -6.47
C SER A 106 -7.12 -3.29 -5.22
N SER A 107 -6.51 -2.12 -5.01
CA SER A 107 -5.63 -1.82 -3.88
C SER A 107 -5.41 -0.32 -3.73
N GLY A 108 -4.87 0.06 -2.57
CA GLY A 108 -4.20 1.34 -2.43
C GLY A 108 -3.51 1.51 -1.08
N LEU A 109 -2.74 2.58 -0.96
CA LEU A 109 -1.84 2.84 0.15
C LEU A 109 -2.03 4.27 0.68
N ILE A 110 -2.17 4.40 2.01
CA ILE A 110 -2.10 5.67 2.71
C ILE A 110 -0.67 5.89 3.21
N ILE A 111 -0.06 6.99 2.79
CA ILE A 111 1.24 7.45 3.24
C ILE A 111 1.07 8.77 3.98
N HIS A 112 1.34 8.74 5.28
CA HIS A 112 1.38 9.95 6.10
C HIS A 112 2.61 10.76 5.77
N ASN A 113 2.45 12.08 5.81
CA ASN A 113 3.58 12.98 5.71
C ASN A 113 4.53 12.81 6.92
N VAL A 114 5.81 13.13 6.72
CA VAL A 114 6.79 13.16 7.83
C VAL A 114 6.37 14.16 8.90
N ASN A 115 5.74 15.27 8.50
CA ASN A 115 5.06 16.18 9.41
C ASN A 115 3.55 15.88 9.41
N PRO A 116 2.97 15.37 10.52
CA PRO A 116 1.54 15.04 10.61
C PRO A 116 0.58 16.20 10.30
N GLU A 117 1.04 17.45 10.37
CA GLU A 117 0.24 18.64 10.01
C GLU A 117 0.03 18.78 8.49
N ASN A 118 0.89 18.15 7.67
CA ASN A 118 0.85 18.25 6.21
C ASN A 118 -0.04 17.18 5.56
N GLY A 119 -0.76 16.40 6.36
CA GLY A 119 -1.75 15.41 5.90
C GLY A 119 -1.14 14.12 5.36
N PHE A 120 -1.79 13.57 4.35
CA PHE A 120 -1.42 12.26 3.79
C PHE A 120 -1.66 12.17 2.28
N LEU A 121 -0.99 11.23 1.64
CA LEU A 121 -1.19 10.84 0.26
C LEU A 121 -1.94 9.50 0.20
N TRP A 122 -2.97 9.44 -0.64
CA TRP A 122 -3.65 8.22 -1.03
C TRP A 122 -3.21 7.84 -2.45
N LEU A 123 -2.59 6.68 -2.61
CA LEU A 123 -2.26 6.08 -3.92
C LEU A 123 -3.19 4.90 -4.17
N TYR A 124 -3.73 4.76 -5.38
CA TYR A 124 -4.61 3.66 -5.75
C TYR A 124 -4.39 3.21 -7.20
N SER A 125 -4.72 1.96 -7.49
CA SER A 125 -4.77 1.45 -8.86
C SER A 125 -6.19 1.61 -9.40
N ALA A 126 -6.38 2.36 -10.49
CA ALA A 126 -7.67 2.51 -11.14
C ALA A 126 -7.94 1.31 -12.06
N SER A 127 -9.01 0.54 -11.81
CA SER A 127 -9.23 -0.75 -12.46
C SER A 127 -9.58 -0.64 -13.94
N ARG A 128 -10.29 0.41 -14.36
CA ARG A 128 -10.74 0.57 -15.76
C ARG A 128 -9.59 0.77 -16.74
N ASN A 129 -8.56 1.50 -16.32
CA ASN A 129 -7.48 1.93 -17.21
C ASN A 129 -6.12 1.35 -16.81
N ASN A 130 -6.05 0.54 -15.75
CA ASN A 130 -4.81 0.04 -15.15
C ASN A 130 -3.78 1.17 -14.90
N THR A 131 -4.29 2.34 -14.51
CA THR A 131 -3.48 3.54 -14.23
C THR A 131 -3.33 3.71 -12.73
N LEU A 132 -2.26 4.38 -12.30
CA LEU A 132 -2.12 4.77 -10.91
C LEU A 132 -2.78 6.14 -10.69
N GLY A 133 -3.75 6.20 -9.80
CA GLY A 133 -4.34 7.43 -9.32
C GLY A 133 -3.76 7.82 -7.97
N TRP A 134 -3.71 9.12 -7.70
CA TRP A 134 -3.27 9.64 -6.40
C TRP A 134 -4.10 10.84 -5.98
N THR A 135 -4.29 11.00 -4.67
CA THR A 135 -4.96 12.15 -4.05
C THR A 135 -4.21 12.58 -2.79
N LYS A 136 -3.87 13.86 -2.69
CA LYS A 136 -3.31 14.48 -1.48
C LYS A 136 -4.43 15.06 -0.64
N TYR A 137 -4.44 14.72 0.64
CA TYR A 137 -5.40 15.19 1.64
C TYR A 137 -4.70 16.03 2.70
N SER A 138 -5.44 16.95 3.33
CA SER A 138 -4.98 17.67 4.52
C SER A 138 -4.84 16.75 5.72
N THR A 139 -4.23 17.26 6.80
CA THR A 139 -4.43 16.66 8.12
C THR A 139 -5.89 16.82 8.56
N VAL A 140 -6.26 16.18 9.67
CA VAL A 140 -7.57 16.38 10.28
C VAL A 140 -7.61 17.78 10.88
N HIS A 141 -8.58 18.58 10.45
CA HIS A 141 -8.82 19.93 10.94
C HIS A 141 -9.40 19.90 12.36
N GLU A 142 -9.39 21.04 13.06
CA GLU A 142 -9.92 21.16 14.43
C GLU A 142 -11.41 20.80 14.53
N ASN A 143 -12.17 20.99 13.46
CA ASN A 143 -13.58 20.61 13.37
C ASN A 143 -13.80 19.11 13.08
N GLY A 144 -12.72 18.32 12.98
CA GLY A 144 -12.78 16.89 12.69
C GLY A 144 -13.03 16.55 11.22
N THR A 145 -12.73 17.44 10.26
CA THR A 145 -12.88 17.14 8.83
C THR A 145 -11.54 16.99 8.10
N ILE A 146 -11.55 16.35 6.94
CA ILE A 146 -10.39 16.23 6.04
C ILE A 146 -10.74 16.86 4.69
N THR A 147 -9.80 17.62 4.12
CA THR A 147 -9.97 18.28 2.82
C THR A 147 -9.08 17.68 1.74
N LYS A 148 -9.63 17.51 0.54
CA LYS A 148 -8.86 17.14 -0.65
C LYS A 148 -8.08 18.36 -1.15
N LEU A 149 -6.76 18.23 -1.26
CA LEU A 149 -5.85 19.31 -1.65
C LEU A 149 -5.50 19.28 -3.14
N SER A 150 -5.16 18.10 -3.65
CA SER A 150 -4.83 17.87 -5.06
C SER A 150 -5.02 16.40 -5.43
N ASN A 151 -5.11 16.10 -6.72
CA ASN A 151 -5.14 14.75 -7.24
C ASN A 151 -4.58 14.69 -8.66
N GLY A 152 -4.30 13.48 -9.12
CA GLY A 152 -3.88 13.24 -10.48
C GLY A 152 -3.82 11.75 -10.80
N THR A 153 -3.41 11.45 -12.03
CA THR A 153 -3.18 10.09 -12.50
C THR A 153 -1.84 10.01 -13.21
N PHE A 154 -1.23 8.84 -13.18
CA PHE A 154 -0.07 8.51 -13.99
C PHE A 154 -0.55 7.84 -15.27
N SER A 155 -0.08 8.35 -16.41
CA SER A 155 -0.38 7.79 -17.73
C SER A 155 0.32 6.46 -17.99
N THR A 156 1.37 6.14 -17.23
CA THR A 156 2.18 4.95 -17.43
C THR A 156 1.64 3.76 -16.63
N THR A 157 1.54 2.61 -17.29
CA THR A 157 1.14 1.34 -16.69
C THR A 157 2.29 0.77 -15.85
N ALA A 158 2.35 1.18 -14.58
CA ALA A 158 3.34 0.64 -13.65
C ALA A 158 3.00 -0.81 -13.27
N SER A 159 4.02 -1.68 -13.24
CA SER A 159 3.88 -3.07 -12.78
C SER A 159 3.90 -3.20 -11.26
N SER A 160 4.60 -2.28 -10.60
CA SER A 160 4.69 -2.14 -9.14
C SER A 160 4.89 -0.67 -8.83
N ALA A 161 4.33 -0.21 -7.72
CA ALA A 161 4.52 1.16 -7.26
C ALA A 161 4.44 1.24 -5.74
N PHE A 162 5.33 2.04 -5.16
CA PHE A 162 5.43 2.25 -3.72
C PHE A 162 5.59 3.74 -3.40
N PRO A 163 4.58 4.36 -2.76
CA PRO A 163 4.66 5.73 -2.30
C PRO A 163 5.38 5.83 -0.95
N PHE A 164 6.08 6.92 -0.70
CA PHE A 164 6.80 7.16 0.56
C PHE A 164 6.83 8.65 0.92
N ALA A 165 7.00 8.94 2.20
CA ALA A 165 7.07 10.31 2.70
C ALA A 165 8.49 10.87 2.57
N MET A 166 8.61 12.14 2.17
CA MET A 166 9.90 12.83 2.05
C MET A 166 10.16 13.74 3.24
N VAL A 167 11.43 13.86 3.63
CA VAL A 167 11.88 14.72 4.75
C VAL A 167 11.54 16.21 4.59
N ASP A 168 11.38 16.69 3.36
CA ASP A 168 11.00 18.07 3.06
C ASP A 168 9.48 18.30 3.17
N GLY A 169 8.71 17.29 3.57
CA GLY A 169 7.25 17.34 3.63
C GLY A 169 6.57 17.04 2.28
N GLY A 170 7.32 16.60 1.27
CA GLY A 170 6.77 16.07 0.02
C GLY A 170 6.43 14.58 0.10
N TYR A 171 6.12 14.01 -1.06
CA TYR A 171 5.93 12.57 -1.26
C TYR A 171 6.75 12.08 -2.43
N GLY A 172 7.36 10.91 -2.29
CA GLY A 172 7.98 10.19 -3.39
C GLY A 172 7.09 9.05 -3.86
N LEU A 173 7.19 8.71 -5.13
CA LEU A 173 6.61 7.51 -5.71
C LEU A 173 7.69 6.79 -6.51
N ALA A 174 8.08 5.61 -6.05
CA ALA A 174 8.89 4.71 -6.85
C ALA A 174 7.98 3.74 -7.60
N TYR A 175 8.29 3.40 -8.84
CA TYR A 175 7.50 2.45 -9.63
C TYR A 175 8.32 1.73 -10.70
N THR A 176 7.84 0.60 -11.20
CA THR A 176 8.53 -0.21 -12.22
C THR A 176 7.75 -0.28 -13.53
N ILE A 177 8.47 -0.33 -14.64
CA ILE A 177 7.95 -0.48 -16.00
C ILE A 177 8.58 -1.71 -16.64
N ASN A 178 7.77 -2.50 -17.34
CA ASN A 178 8.23 -3.56 -18.24
C ASN A 178 8.22 -3.05 -19.68
N LYS A 179 9.40 -2.89 -20.29
CA LYS A 179 9.56 -2.38 -21.67
C LYS A 179 9.25 -3.42 -22.75
N THR A 180 9.09 -4.69 -22.38
CA THR A 180 8.81 -5.77 -23.34
C THR A 180 7.45 -5.58 -24.04
N ASN A 181 6.49 -4.92 -23.41
CA ASN A 181 5.16 -4.68 -24.00
C ASN A 181 5.16 -3.54 -25.04
N GLU A 182 6.00 -2.51 -24.88
CA GLU A 182 6.09 -1.42 -25.85
C GLU A 182 6.78 -1.85 -27.15
N THR A 183 7.75 -2.76 -27.05
CA THR A 183 8.54 -3.23 -28.20
C THR A 183 7.79 -4.25 -29.07
N GLN A 184 6.70 -4.86 -28.62
CA GLN A 184 5.88 -5.73 -29.47
C GLN A 184 5.04 -4.97 -30.51
N LEU A 185 4.80 -3.67 -30.33
CA LEU A 185 4.09 -2.83 -31.30
C LEU A 185 4.96 -2.40 -32.50
N ASN A 186 6.29 -2.49 -32.39
CA ASN A 186 7.24 -2.01 -33.41
C ASN A 186 8.11 -3.11 -34.04
N LYS A 187 7.72 -4.39 -33.94
CA LYS A 187 8.47 -5.50 -34.54
C LYS A 187 8.20 -5.63 -36.04
N ASN A 188 8.86 -4.79 -36.83
CA ASN A 188 9.12 -5.11 -38.23
C ASN A 188 10.58 -4.91 -38.66
N ASN A 189 11.51 -4.51 -37.78
CA ASN A 189 12.91 -4.45 -38.18
C ASN A 189 13.89 -4.49 -36.98
N ILE A 190 14.85 -5.41 -37.11
CA ILE A 190 16.22 -5.41 -36.55
C ILE A 190 16.49 -6.19 -35.25
N SER A 191 17.51 -7.03 -35.43
CA SER A 191 18.28 -7.96 -34.59
C SER A 191 18.62 -7.57 -33.15
N ASN A 192 18.62 -8.59 -32.28
CA ASN A 192 19.49 -8.78 -31.09
C ASN A 192 20.03 -7.53 -30.39
N ALA A 193 19.16 -6.66 -29.91
CA ALA A 193 19.56 -5.67 -28.93
C ALA A 193 19.15 -6.15 -27.53
N LEU A 194 20.16 -6.24 -26.66
CA LEU A 194 20.07 -6.44 -25.22
C LEU A 194 19.38 -5.19 -24.62
N TYR A 195 18.08 -5.07 -24.83
CA TYR A 195 17.30 -4.01 -24.22
C TYR A 195 17.00 -4.38 -22.78
N ALA A 196 17.11 -3.40 -21.87
CA ALA A 196 16.66 -3.57 -20.51
C ALA A 196 15.17 -3.92 -20.51
N ASN A 197 14.83 -5.11 -20.02
CA ASN A 197 13.43 -5.58 -20.01
C ASN A 197 12.62 -4.87 -18.93
N TRP A 198 13.30 -4.38 -17.89
CA TRP A 198 12.70 -3.78 -16.71
C TRP A 198 13.48 -2.56 -16.24
N GLU A 199 12.73 -1.55 -15.83
CA GLU A 199 13.26 -0.33 -15.24
C GLU A 199 12.47 0.04 -13.99
N ALA A 200 13.16 0.56 -12.99
CA ALA A 200 12.57 1.22 -11.84
C ALA A 200 12.83 2.71 -11.92
N TYR A 201 11.81 3.50 -11.63
CA TYR A 201 11.83 4.95 -11.62
C TYR A 201 11.40 5.47 -10.25
N VAL A 202 11.75 6.74 -9.99
CA VAL A 202 11.18 7.53 -8.90
C VAL A 202 10.72 8.88 -9.41
N THR A 203 9.61 9.38 -8.86
CA THR A 203 9.15 10.75 -9.05
C THR A 203 8.75 11.36 -7.71
N PHE A 204 8.74 12.69 -7.65
CA PHE A 204 8.52 13.44 -6.42
C PHE A 204 7.38 14.45 -6.58
N LEU A 205 6.52 14.51 -5.58
CA LEU A 205 5.51 15.54 -5.36
C LEU A 205 6.00 16.42 -4.21
N ARG A 206 6.60 17.57 -4.54
CA ARG A 206 7.09 18.54 -3.54
C ARG A 206 5.91 19.16 -2.76
N PRO A 207 6.14 19.72 -1.56
CA PRO A 207 5.06 20.23 -0.69
C PRO A 207 4.08 21.19 -1.39
N ASP A 208 4.62 22.15 -2.16
CA ASP A 208 3.88 23.29 -2.72
C ASP A 208 3.48 23.11 -4.19
N VAL A 209 3.80 21.96 -4.79
CA VAL A 209 3.45 21.66 -6.17
C VAL A 209 2.24 20.73 -6.22
N LYS A 210 1.43 20.89 -7.27
CA LYS A 210 0.21 20.11 -7.46
C LYS A 210 0.40 18.88 -8.32
N GLU A 211 1.59 18.64 -8.86
CA GLU A 211 1.87 17.55 -9.78
C GLU A 211 3.25 16.95 -9.49
N PHE A 212 3.38 15.67 -9.84
CA PHE A 212 4.65 14.97 -9.74
C PHE A 212 5.66 15.51 -10.75
N MET A 213 6.93 15.58 -10.34
CA MET A 213 8.04 15.94 -11.20
C MET A 213 8.26 14.89 -12.30
N LYS A 214 9.10 15.23 -13.28
CA LYS A 214 9.57 14.22 -14.25
C LYS A 214 10.29 13.09 -13.49
N PRO A 215 10.10 11.83 -13.91
CA PRO A 215 10.70 10.69 -13.22
C PRO A 215 12.20 10.61 -13.47
N PHE A 216 12.90 10.01 -12.51
CA PHE A 216 14.32 9.70 -12.53
C PHE A 216 14.52 8.20 -12.53
N LEU A 217 15.47 7.70 -13.30
CA LEU A 217 15.80 6.27 -13.33
C LEU A 217 16.51 5.87 -12.03
N LEU A 218 15.99 4.86 -11.34
CA LEU A 218 16.61 4.27 -10.15
C LEU A 218 17.43 3.03 -10.47
N TYR A 219 16.90 2.19 -11.34
CA TYR A 219 17.50 0.89 -11.64
C TYR A 219 17.09 0.45 -13.03
N GLU A 220 18.02 -0.11 -13.78
CA GLU A 220 17.77 -0.80 -15.04
C GLU A 220 18.59 -2.09 -15.06
N THR A 221 18.10 -3.09 -15.78
CA THR A 221 18.85 -4.32 -15.98
C THR A 221 18.58 -4.94 -17.33
N THR A 222 19.63 -5.48 -17.93
CA THR A 222 19.57 -6.32 -19.13
C THR A 222 19.25 -7.78 -18.82
N GLU A 223 19.30 -8.17 -17.54
CA GLU A 223 18.96 -9.53 -17.10
C GLU A 223 17.49 -9.87 -17.40
N GLN A 224 17.24 -11.15 -17.66
CA GLN A 224 15.89 -11.62 -17.93
C GLN A 224 15.12 -11.82 -16.62
N LEU A 225 14.25 -10.86 -16.29
CA LEU A 225 13.37 -10.94 -15.13
C LEU A 225 11.94 -11.32 -15.54
N SER A 226 11.31 -12.21 -14.78
CA SER A 226 9.85 -12.40 -14.84
C SER A 226 9.13 -11.22 -14.20
N LYS A 227 9.73 -10.63 -13.15
CA LYS A 227 9.12 -9.53 -12.40
C LYS A 227 10.17 -8.65 -11.73
N LEU A 228 9.92 -7.34 -11.74
CA LEU A 228 10.61 -6.35 -10.90
C LEU A 228 9.59 -5.63 -10.02
N LEU A 229 9.76 -5.74 -8.71
CA LEU A 229 8.87 -5.16 -7.71
C LEU A 229 9.60 -4.17 -6.82
N ILE A 230 8.89 -3.13 -6.38
CA ILE A 230 9.33 -2.25 -5.30
C ILE A 230 8.58 -2.66 -4.05
N TYR A 231 9.32 -3.18 -3.06
CA TYR A 231 8.74 -3.65 -1.81
C TYR A 231 8.52 -2.51 -0.83
N SER A 232 9.52 -1.65 -0.67
CA SER A 232 9.44 -0.50 0.22
C SER A 232 10.41 0.58 -0.20
N CYS A 233 10.08 1.82 0.16
CA CYS A 233 10.96 2.97 0.06
C CYS A 233 10.81 3.83 1.31
N ASN A 234 11.92 4.33 1.83
CA ASN A 234 11.91 5.18 3.01
C ASN A 234 13.12 6.13 3.05
N THR A 235 13.10 7.03 4.02
CA THR A 235 14.28 7.81 4.41
C THR A 235 15.12 6.95 5.37
N PRO A 236 16.38 6.62 5.05
CA PRO A 236 17.28 5.97 6.00
C PRO A 236 17.59 6.90 7.18
N TYR A 237 17.76 6.32 8.37
CA TYR A 237 18.16 7.07 9.57
C TYR A 237 19.67 7.37 9.60
N ASP A 238 20.45 6.54 8.92
CA ASP A 238 21.92 6.45 8.97
C ASP A 238 22.61 6.93 7.68
N ALA A 239 21.86 7.47 6.72
CA ALA A 239 22.40 7.91 5.44
C ALA A 239 21.59 9.07 4.85
N ASP A 240 22.20 9.78 3.89
CA ASP A 240 21.53 10.86 3.17
C ASP A 240 20.58 10.34 2.08
N GLY A 241 19.52 11.10 1.82
CA GLY A 241 18.58 10.82 0.73
C GLY A 241 17.54 9.77 1.10
N TYR A 242 17.28 8.83 0.19
CA TYR A 242 16.27 7.79 0.31
C TYR A 242 16.83 6.46 -0.12
N LYS A 243 16.20 5.38 0.34
CA LYS A 243 16.49 4.02 -0.09
C LYS A 243 15.21 3.29 -0.48
N CYS A 244 15.29 2.49 -1.53
CA CYS A 244 14.23 1.55 -1.92
C CYS A 244 14.76 0.12 -1.88
N LEU A 245 13.93 -0.82 -1.43
CA LEU A 245 14.15 -2.25 -1.54
C LEU A 245 13.41 -2.80 -2.77
N LEU A 246 14.17 -3.36 -3.70
CA LEU A 246 13.70 -3.98 -4.92
C LEU A 246 13.71 -5.51 -4.75
N ARG A 247 12.68 -6.20 -5.25
CA ARG A 247 12.66 -7.65 -5.44
C ARG A 247 12.71 -7.98 -6.92
N LEU A 248 13.73 -8.73 -7.30
CA LEU A 248 14.00 -9.19 -8.64
C LEU A 248 13.67 -10.68 -8.71
N GLU A 249 12.77 -11.05 -9.62
CA GLU A 249 12.53 -12.45 -9.97
C GLU A 249 13.27 -12.78 -11.27
N MET A 250 14.47 -13.36 -11.14
CA MET A 250 15.33 -13.71 -12.27
C MET A 250 14.93 -15.06 -12.86
N ILE A 251 14.90 -15.14 -14.19
CA ILE A 251 14.61 -16.38 -14.91
C ILE A 251 15.92 -17.12 -15.20
N PHE A 252 16.07 -18.32 -14.65
CA PHE A 252 17.19 -19.23 -14.91
C PHE A 252 16.68 -20.57 -15.45
N GLY A 253 16.67 -20.71 -16.78
CA GLY A 253 16.10 -21.88 -17.44
C GLY A 253 14.61 -22.04 -17.08
N ASN A 254 14.26 -23.15 -16.41
CA ASN A 254 12.90 -23.44 -15.94
C ASN A 254 12.66 -23.04 -14.47
N SER A 255 13.61 -22.36 -13.84
CA SER A 255 13.54 -21.95 -12.42
C SER A 255 13.55 -20.43 -12.28
N THR A 256 12.96 -19.93 -11.20
CA THR A 256 12.99 -18.52 -10.84
C THR A 256 13.82 -18.35 -9.57
N GLN A 257 14.82 -17.47 -9.61
CA GLN A 257 15.59 -17.08 -8.44
C GLN A 257 15.13 -15.70 -7.97
N ILE A 258 14.89 -15.57 -6.67
CA ILE A 258 14.54 -14.29 -6.05
C ILE A 258 15.81 -13.65 -5.52
N LEU A 259 16.03 -12.38 -5.86
CA LEU A 259 17.11 -11.56 -5.32
C LEU A 259 16.57 -10.21 -4.87
N PHE A 260 17.15 -9.67 -3.80
CA PHE A 260 16.78 -8.37 -3.26
C PHE A 260 17.93 -7.39 -3.44
N LYS A 261 17.61 -6.18 -3.90
CA LYS A 261 18.57 -5.07 -4.02
C LYS A 261 18.08 -3.86 -3.25
N GLN A 262 18.99 -3.17 -2.59
CA GLN A 262 18.76 -1.81 -2.12
C GLN A 262 19.32 -0.81 -3.11
N VAL A 263 18.58 0.27 -3.36
CA VAL A 263 19.00 1.39 -4.19
C VAL A 263 18.88 2.66 -3.38
N TRP A 264 19.99 3.37 -3.21
CA TRP A 264 20.01 4.67 -2.53
C TRP A 264 20.14 5.81 -3.53
N PHE A 265 19.36 6.85 -3.30
CA PHE A 265 19.26 7.98 -4.21
C PHE A 265 18.93 9.28 -3.49
N LEU A 266 19.24 10.40 -4.14
CA LEU A 266 18.96 11.75 -3.64
C LEU A 266 17.66 12.30 -4.21
N THR A 267 17.17 13.41 -3.64
CA THR A 267 15.99 14.12 -4.18
C THR A 267 16.21 14.70 -5.59
N SER A 268 17.47 14.77 -6.05
CA SER A 268 17.84 15.09 -7.43
C SER A 268 17.63 13.93 -8.41
N GLY A 269 17.25 12.74 -7.90
CA GLY A 269 17.19 11.51 -8.67
C GLY A 269 18.54 10.80 -8.85
N SER A 270 19.64 11.37 -8.33
CA SER A 270 20.97 10.76 -8.44
C SER A 270 21.05 9.51 -7.57
N VAL A 271 21.23 8.35 -8.20
CA VAL A 271 21.55 7.09 -7.53
C VAL A 271 23.03 7.08 -7.18
N TYR A 272 23.36 6.81 -5.92
CA TYR A 272 24.77 6.84 -5.46
C TYR A 272 25.23 5.50 -4.89
N LYS A 273 24.31 4.55 -4.66
CA LYS A 273 24.64 3.24 -4.11
C LYS A 273 23.59 2.21 -4.50
N ILE A 274 24.04 1.01 -4.85
CA ILE A 274 23.20 -0.17 -5.08
C ILE A 274 23.90 -1.37 -4.43
N GLU A 275 23.20 -2.13 -3.60
CA GLU A 275 23.75 -3.31 -2.91
C GLU A 275 22.77 -4.47 -2.97
N ASP A 276 23.31 -5.68 -2.99
CA ASP A 276 22.54 -6.91 -2.80
C ASP A 276 22.23 -7.09 -1.31
N VAL A 277 20.99 -7.47 -1.00
CA VAL A 277 20.59 -7.83 0.37
C VAL A 277 20.44 -9.34 0.44
N PRO A 278 21.27 -10.03 1.24
CA PRO A 278 21.19 -11.48 1.42
C PRO A 278 20.05 -11.83 2.37
N LEU A 279 18.80 -11.55 1.97
CA LEU A 279 17.64 -12.01 2.72
C LEU A 279 17.52 -13.52 2.58
N GLU A 280 17.92 -14.23 3.64
CA GLU A 280 17.79 -15.68 3.70
C GLU A 280 16.30 -16.07 3.62
N ASN A 281 16.02 -16.95 2.65
CA ASN A 281 14.87 -17.87 2.54
C ASN A 281 13.92 -17.61 1.34
N PRO A 282 14.21 -18.17 0.14
CA PRO A 282 13.39 -18.00 -1.07
C PRO A 282 12.07 -18.77 -1.05
N ASN A 283 11.80 -19.60 -0.02
CA ASN A 283 10.68 -20.53 -0.02
C ASN A 283 9.45 -20.05 0.74
N TYR A 284 9.51 -18.88 1.40
CA TYR A 284 8.34 -18.29 2.03
C TYR A 284 7.63 -17.32 1.07
N GLU A 285 6.31 -17.35 1.08
CA GLU A 285 5.50 -16.32 0.41
C GLU A 285 5.58 -15.04 1.26
N VAL A 286 6.54 -14.19 0.93
CA VAL A 286 6.75 -12.90 1.59
C VAL A 286 5.54 -12.01 1.31
N ASN A 287 4.88 -11.61 2.39
CA ASN A 287 3.74 -10.71 2.37
C ASN A 287 4.20 -9.25 2.21
N ASP A 288 5.01 -8.78 3.15
CA ASP A 288 5.56 -7.41 3.14
C ASP A 288 7.01 -7.41 3.64
N ILE A 289 7.76 -6.38 3.22
CA ILE A 289 9.07 -6.07 3.79
C ILE A 289 9.11 -4.57 4.11
N SER A 290 8.96 -4.28 5.39
CA SER A 290 8.98 -2.93 5.92
C SER A 290 10.34 -2.61 6.53
N THR A 291 10.95 -1.51 6.12
CA THR A 291 12.16 -0.97 6.75
C THR A 291 11.87 -0.48 8.17
N LEU A 292 12.73 -0.81 9.14
CA LEU A 292 12.58 -0.41 10.54
C LEU A 292 13.21 0.96 10.82
N PHE A 293 12.67 1.67 11.82
CA PHE A 293 13.05 3.05 12.14
C PHE A 293 14.53 3.20 12.50
N TYR A 294 15.07 2.28 13.30
CA TYR A 294 16.48 2.27 13.74
C TYR A 294 17.41 1.46 12.83
N GLY A 295 16.98 1.18 11.60
CA GLY A 295 17.72 0.31 10.67
C GLY A 295 17.25 -1.14 10.70
N GLY A 296 17.62 -1.87 9.66
CA GLY A 296 17.11 -3.22 9.39
C GLY A 296 15.73 -3.26 8.74
N PHE A 297 15.17 -4.46 8.70
CA PHE A 297 13.92 -4.78 8.02
C PHE A 297 13.09 -5.72 8.86
N LEU A 298 11.79 -5.55 8.76
CA LEU A 298 10.86 -6.61 9.09
C LEU A 298 10.31 -7.21 7.80
N MET A 299 10.59 -8.49 7.62
CA MET A 299 9.90 -9.32 6.64
C MET A 299 8.71 -9.98 7.33
N THR A 300 7.55 -9.97 6.70
CA THR A 300 6.40 -10.72 7.17
C THR A 300 6.00 -11.77 6.16
N ILE A 301 5.57 -12.92 6.65
CA ILE A 301 5.16 -14.05 5.82
C ILE A 301 3.74 -14.46 6.20
N TYR A 302 2.96 -14.87 5.19
CA TYR A 302 1.71 -15.60 5.44
C TYR A 302 2.01 -17.07 5.66
N ASN A 303 1.17 -17.71 6.47
CA ASN A 303 1.11 -19.16 6.65
C ASN A 303 2.31 -19.71 7.44
N LYS A 304 2.19 -19.74 8.77
CA LYS A 304 3.02 -20.63 9.61
C LYS A 304 2.86 -22.05 9.09
N LYS A 305 3.94 -22.61 8.53
CA LYS A 305 3.89 -23.92 7.87
C LYS A 305 3.41 -24.98 8.86
N GLY A 306 2.20 -25.51 8.64
CA GLY A 306 1.65 -26.65 9.37
C GLY A 306 0.61 -26.38 10.46
N THR A 307 0.10 -25.15 10.64
CA THR A 307 -0.89 -24.86 11.72
C THR A 307 -2.11 -24.03 11.32
N ASP A 308 -1.99 -22.94 10.54
CA ASP A 308 -3.17 -22.14 10.14
C ASP A 308 -2.87 -21.23 8.91
N ASN A 309 -3.80 -21.15 7.96
CA ASN A 309 -3.73 -20.28 6.76
C ASN A 309 -3.99 -18.79 7.07
N SER A 310 -4.18 -18.44 8.35
CA SER A 310 -4.51 -17.07 8.80
C SER A 310 -3.51 -16.50 9.81
N SER A 311 -2.35 -17.15 9.96
CA SER A 311 -1.26 -16.71 10.84
C SER A 311 -0.24 -15.85 10.08
N VAL A 312 0.19 -14.75 10.71
CA VAL A 312 1.26 -13.87 10.20
C VAL A 312 2.43 -13.97 11.17
N THR A 313 3.59 -14.36 10.65
CA THR A 313 4.86 -14.36 11.39
C THR A 313 5.79 -13.33 10.76
N GLY A 314 6.58 -12.64 11.58
CA GLY A 314 7.57 -11.70 11.11
C GLY A 314 8.99 -12.09 11.49
N PHE A 315 9.93 -11.91 10.56
CA PHE A 315 11.36 -12.06 10.74
C PHE A 315 12.02 -10.70 10.71
N ILE A 316 12.82 -10.42 11.72
CA ILE A 316 13.57 -9.17 11.85
C ILE A 316 14.97 -9.43 11.31
N TYR A 317 15.44 -8.54 10.44
CA TYR A 317 16.78 -8.54 9.88
C TYR A 317 17.48 -7.22 10.24
N ASP A 318 18.80 -7.26 10.40
CA ASP A 318 19.61 -6.05 10.53
C ASP A 318 19.76 -5.31 9.18
N SER A 319 20.44 -4.16 9.19
CA SER A 319 20.64 -3.35 7.97
C SER A 319 21.47 -4.05 6.90
N ALA A 320 22.27 -5.07 7.25
CA ALA A 320 23.05 -5.87 6.32
C ALA A 320 22.27 -7.09 5.80
N GLY A 321 21.05 -7.32 6.28
CA GLY A 321 20.21 -8.45 5.90
C GLY A 321 20.45 -9.72 6.73
N ASN A 322 21.19 -9.64 7.84
CA ASN A 322 21.38 -10.80 8.72
C ASN A 322 20.16 -10.98 9.65
N PRO A 323 19.75 -12.22 9.95
CA PRO A 323 18.66 -12.48 10.90
C PRO A 323 18.95 -11.89 12.29
N ASN A 324 17.99 -11.15 12.83
CA ASN A 324 18.06 -10.45 14.12
C ASN A 324 16.82 -10.67 15.01
N GLY A 325 16.09 -11.76 14.75
CA GLY A 325 14.96 -12.21 15.57
C GLY A 325 13.70 -12.51 14.78
N ALA A 326 12.64 -12.87 15.50
CA ALA A 326 11.32 -13.09 14.94
C ALA A 326 10.25 -12.65 15.95
N TRP A 327 9.06 -12.35 15.44
CA TRP A 327 7.87 -12.11 16.24
C TRP A 327 6.69 -12.87 15.62
N ASP A 328 5.72 -13.25 16.45
CA ASP A 328 4.55 -14.01 16.02
C ASP A 328 3.30 -13.38 16.62
N ILE A 329 2.19 -13.44 15.89
CA ILE A 329 0.88 -13.10 16.44
C ILE A 329 0.41 -14.30 17.28
N PRO A 330 -0.16 -14.09 18.49
CA PRO A 330 -0.70 -15.19 19.28
C PRO A 330 -1.67 -16.06 18.46
N ASP A 331 -1.55 -17.39 18.56
CA ASP A 331 -2.33 -18.34 17.74
C ASP A 331 -3.86 -18.20 17.92
N ASN A 332 -4.32 -17.55 18.99
CA ASN A 332 -5.73 -17.28 19.26
C ASN A 332 -6.28 -16.01 18.57
N VAL A 333 -5.44 -15.24 17.89
CA VAL A 333 -5.81 -14.00 17.19
C VAL A 333 -5.73 -14.23 15.68
N ARG A 334 -6.90 -14.30 15.02
CA ARG A 334 -6.97 -14.33 13.56
C ARG A 334 -6.83 -12.92 13.02
N VAL A 335 -5.75 -12.63 12.32
CA VAL A 335 -5.58 -11.33 11.66
C VAL A 335 -5.89 -11.51 10.18
N SER A 336 -6.70 -10.60 9.65
CA SER A 336 -6.91 -10.50 8.21
C SER A 336 -5.60 -10.15 7.50
N ASP A 337 -5.63 -10.15 6.17
CA ASP A 337 -4.52 -9.75 5.32
C ASP A 337 -4.09 -8.27 5.46
N VAL A 338 -4.66 -7.53 6.42
CA VAL A 338 -4.50 -6.08 6.56
C VAL A 338 -3.91 -5.74 7.92
N TYR A 339 -2.60 -5.51 7.94
CA TYR A 339 -1.88 -5.01 9.10
C TYR A 339 -0.71 -4.13 8.65
N LYS A 340 -0.17 -3.31 9.55
CA LYS A 340 1.01 -2.49 9.30
C LYS A 340 1.72 -2.17 10.59
N ILE A 341 3.02 -1.92 10.48
CA ILE A 341 3.83 -1.45 11.59
C ILE A 341 3.94 0.07 11.54
N LEU A 342 3.61 0.69 12.65
CA LEU A 342 3.71 2.12 12.85
C LEU A 342 5.14 2.51 13.24
N PRO A 343 5.57 3.77 12.98
CA PRO A 343 6.92 4.23 13.30
C PRO A 343 7.33 4.09 14.77
N ASN A 344 6.37 3.99 15.69
CA ASN A 344 6.60 3.75 17.12
C ASN A 344 6.72 2.25 17.47
N ASN A 345 7.02 1.39 16.50
CA ASN A 345 7.11 -0.07 16.64
C ASN A 345 5.80 -0.75 17.11
N THR A 346 4.65 -0.13 16.84
CA THR A 346 3.34 -0.74 17.12
C THR A 346 2.82 -1.46 15.88
N LEU A 347 2.43 -2.73 16.03
CA LEU A 347 1.64 -3.43 15.02
C LEU A 347 0.17 -3.04 15.18
N TRP A 348 -0.47 -2.66 14.09
CA TRP A 348 -1.93 -2.60 14.01
C TRP A 348 -2.41 -3.50 12.88
N GLY A 349 -3.59 -4.10 13.03
CA GLY A 349 -4.19 -4.91 11.99
C GLY A 349 -5.69 -5.08 12.17
N VAL A 350 -6.36 -5.49 11.11
CA VAL A 350 -7.78 -5.83 11.11
C VAL A 350 -7.92 -7.32 11.36
N SER A 351 -8.81 -7.71 12.26
CA SER A 351 -9.19 -9.11 12.51
C SER A 351 -10.59 -9.32 11.93
N THR A 352 -10.81 -10.47 11.28
CA THR A 352 -12.10 -10.88 10.73
C THR A 352 -12.66 -12.07 11.49
#